data_AF-A0A7Z9F2R9-F1
#
_entry.id   AF-A0A7Z9F2R9-F1
#
_cell.length_a   1.000
_cell.length_b   1.000
_cell.length_c   1.000
_cell.angle_alpha   90.00
_cell.angle_beta   90.00
_cell.angle_gamma   90.00
#
_symmetry.space_group_name_H-M   'P 1'
#
loop_
_entity.id
_entity.type
_entity.pdbx_description
1 polymer ?
#
loop_
_entity_poly.entity_id
_entity_poly.type
_entity_poly.pdbx_seq_one_letter_code
_entity_poly.pdbx_strand_id
1 'polypeptide(L)'
;LDHPSGVAVDTEGDVYVIDWGNNRVQIYYPDGDIITSLNGDARGFSKWAQEFLDSNEDYRAAFQRVDPTDMVELGLFQRPGGIIIDDAGHIIISDGIRCRLQVYTKDDDYLVPQFNL
;
A
#
# COMPACT_ATOMS: atom_id res chain seq x y z
N LEU A 1 -2.65 -7.58 -15.91
CA LEU A 1 -2.86 -8.33 -14.65
C LEU A 1 -2.13 -9.66 -14.78
N ASP A 2 -1.47 -10.10 -13.72
CA ASP A 2 -0.81 -11.40 -13.59
C ASP A 2 -1.15 -12.02 -12.23
N HIS A 3 -1.88 -13.13 -12.26
CA HIS A 3 -2.43 -13.80 -11.07
C HIS A 3 -3.21 -12.85 -10.13
N PRO A 4 -4.41 -12.37 -10.49
CA PRO A 4 -5.19 -11.55 -9.56
C PRO A 4 -5.75 -12.39 -8.40
N SER A 5 -5.73 -11.84 -7.17
CA SER A 5 -6.21 -12.57 -5.97
C SER A 5 -7.31 -11.86 -5.16
N GLY A 6 -7.51 -10.57 -5.36
CA GLY A 6 -8.46 -9.78 -4.59
C GLY A 6 -8.97 -8.58 -5.36
N VAL A 7 -10.18 -8.15 -5.06
CA VAL A 7 -10.82 -6.95 -5.63
C VAL A 7 -11.62 -6.23 -4.56
N ALA A 8 -11.59 -4.91 -4.59
CA ALA A 8 -12.46 -4.04 -3.81
C ALA A 8 -12.89 -2.85 -4.66
N VAL A 9 -14.00 -2.21 -4.27
CA VAL A 9 -14.55 -1.03 -4.92
C VAL A 9 -14.76 0.02 -3.84
N ASP A 10 -14.35 1.26 -4.11
CA ASP A 10 -14.58 2.37 -3.19
C ASP A 10 -15.96 3.01 -3.39
N THR A 11 -16.27 4.04 -2.61
CA THR A 11 -17.57 4.74 -2.64
C THR A 11 -17.80 5.57 -3.91
N GLU A 12 -16.75 5.88 -4.66
CA GLU A 12 -16.81 6.59 -5.95
C GLU A 12 -16.97 5.61 -7.12
N GLY A 13 -16.78 4.32 -6.87
CA GLY A 13 -16.90 3.24 -7.84
C GLY A 13 -15.57 2.82 -8.47
N ASP A 14 -14.44 3.37 -8.01
CA ASP A 14 -13.13 2.96 -8.51
C ASP A 14 -12.82 1.54 -8.06
N VAL A 15 -12.23 0.76 -8.96
CA VAL A 15 -11.99 -0.67 -8.78
C VAL A 15 -10.51 -0.92 -8.52
N TYR A 16 -10.22 -1.58 -7.41
CA TYR A 16 -8.87 -1.90 -6.96
C TYR A 16 -8.66 -3.41 -7.07
N VAL A 17 -7.72 -3.82 -7.92
CA VAL A 17 -7.43 -5.23 -8.18
C VAL A 17 -6.02 -5.56 -7.70
N ILE A 18 -5.90 -6.54 -6.81
CA ILE A 18 -4.59 -7.09 -6.43
C ILE A 18 -4.05 -7.91 -7.59
N ASP A 19 -2.86 -7.53 -8.05
CA ASP A 19 -2.10 -8.14 -9.14
C ASP A 19 -0.81 -8.71 -8.55
N TRP A 20 -0.93 -9.83 -7.82
CA TRP A 20 0.16 -10.29 -6.95
C TRP A 20 1.37 -10.81 -7.72
N GLY A 21 1.18 -11.33 -8.94
CA GLY A 21 2.29 -11.71 -9.82
C GLY A 21 3.19 -10.53 -10.16
N ASN A 22 2.60 -9.32 -10.23
CA ASN A 22 3.31 -8.06 -10.45
C ASN A 22 3.60 -7.27 -9.16
N ASN A 23 3.34 -7.83 -7.96
CA ASN A 23 3.51 -7.17 -6.67
C ASN A 23 2.86 -5.77 -6.57
N ARG A 24 1.65 -5.62 -7.10
CA ARG A 24 0.95 -4.33 -7.11
C ARG A 24 -0.55 -4.46 -6.88
N VAL A 25 -1.18 -3.32 -6.65
CA VAL A 25 -2.63 -3.13 -6.78
C VAL A 25 -2.85 -2.22 -7.98
N GLN A 26 -3.59 -2.70 -8.98
CA GLN A 26 -3.97 -1.94 -10.16
C GLN A 26 -5.34 -1.30 -9.92
N ILE A 27 -5.46 0.00 -10.20
CA ILE A 27 -6.66 0.80 -9.92
C ILE A 27 -7.28 1.25 -11.25
N TYR A 28 -8.60 1.17 -11.31
CA TYR A 28 -9.41 1.48 -12.49
C TYR A 28 -10.57 2.42 -12.14
N TYR A 29 -10.96 3.25 -13.08
CA TYR A 29 -12.21 4.00 -13.04
C TYR A 29 -13.42 3.05 -13.14
N PRO A 30 -14.64 3.51 -12.80
CA PRO A 30 -15.84 2.67 -12.88
C PRO A 30 -16.15 2.17 -14.31
N ASP A 31 -15.66 2.88 -15.33
CA ASP A 31 -15.79 2.51 -16.74
C ASP A 31 -14.72 1.51 -17.23
N GLY A 32 -13.75 1.19 -16.37
CA GLY A 32 -12.68 0.23 -16.64
C GLY A 32 -11.38 0.84 -17.17
N ASP A 33 -11.30 2.17 -17.34
CA ASP A 33 -10.05 2.83 -17.70
C ASP A 33 -9.03 2.79 -16.55
N ILE A 34 -7.75 2.72 -16.88
CA ILE A 34 -6.67 2.63 -15.89
C ILE A 34 -6.43 4.00 -15.25
N ILE A 35 -6.50 4.07 -13.91
CA ILE A 35 -6.12 5.26 -13.15
C ILE A 35 -4.62 5.23 -12.86
N THR A 36 -4.20 4.25 -12.06
CA THR A 36 -2.84 4.16 -11.53
C THR A 36 -2.59 2.79 -10.90
N SER A 37 -1.41 2.57 -10.30
CA SER A 37 -1.08 1.38 -9.53
C SER A 37 -0.30 1.70 -8.26
N LEU A 38 -0.56 0.93 -7.21
CA LEU A 38 0.16 0.97 -5.93
C LEU A 38 1.13 -0.21 -5.83
N ASN A 39 2.41 0.06 -5.54
CA ASN A 39 3.44 -0.98 -5.39
C ASN A 39 3.83 -1.25 -3.93
N GLY A 40 3.15 -0.63 -2.97
CA GLY A 40 3.51 -0.66 -1.56
C GLY A 40 4.58 0.39 -1.23
N ASP A 41 4.48 1.01 -0.07
CA ASP A 41 5.40 2.09 0.36
C ASP A 41 5.41 2.25 1.88
N ALA A 42 5.28 1.15 2.61
CA ALA A 42 5.30 1.15 4.06
C ALA A 42 6.58 1.80 4.61
N ARG A 43 6.41 3.01 5.16
CA ARG A 43 7.48 3.81 5.79
C ARG A 43 7.31 3.96 7.30
N GLY A 44 6.14 3.60 7.83
CA GLY A 44 5.76 3.80 9.23
C GLY A 44 5.52 2.50 9.97
N PHE A 45 5.84 2.52 11.26
CA PHE A 45 5.45 1.47 12.19
C PHE A 45 4.01 1.67 12.67
N SER A 46 3.37 0.57 13.09
CA SER A 46 2.16 0.68 13.89
C SER A 46 2.48 1.39 15.21
N LYS A 47 1.47 2.00 15.83
CA LYS A 47 1.61 2.69 17.13
C LYS A 47 2.37 1.83 18.15
N TRP A 48 2.01 0.57 18.29
CA TRP A 48 2.65 -0.35 19.24
C TRP A 48 4.09 -0.71 18.87
N ALA A 49 4.38 -0.86 17.57
CA ALA A 49 5.76 -1.11 17.12
C ALA A 49 6.64 0.12 17.36
N GLN A 50 6.09 1.34 17.19
CA GLN A 50 6.79 2.57 17.54
C GLN A 50 7.04 2.67 19.05
N GLU A 51 6.03 2.41 19.90
CA GLU A 51 6.19 2.39 21.35
C GLU A 51 7.24 1.36 21.81
N PHE A 52 7.29 0.18 21.19
CA PHE A 52 8.31 -0.82 21.48
C PHE A 52 9.73 -0.33 21.13
N LEU A 53 9.91 0.26 19.94
CA LEU A 53 11.19 0.83 19.50
C LEU A 53 11.65 1.97 20.41
N ASP A 54 10.71 2.81 20.84
CA ASP A 54 11.00 3.94 21.73
C ASP A 54 11.36 3.46 23.15
N SER A 55 10.86 2.29 23.56
CA SER A 55 11.18 1.68 24.85
C SER A 55 12.55 0.98 24.90
N ASN A 56 13.17 0.71 23.74
CA ASN A 56 14.37 -0.11 23.64
C ASN A 56 15.44 0.50 22.74
N GLU A 57 16.45 1.11 23.36
CA GLU A 57 17.51 1.86 22.69
C GLU A 57 18.34 1.01 21.71
N ASP A 58 18.63 -0.25 22.06
CA ASP A 58 19.40 -1.17 21.20
C ASP A 58 18.67 -1.47 19.89
N TYR A 59 17.35 -1.68 19.94
CA TYR A 59 16.55 -1.91 18.73
C TYR A 59 16.47 -0.66 17.86
N ARG A 60 16.33 0.52 18.48
CA ARG A 60 16.36 1.81 17.77
C ARG A 60 17.69 2.02 17.05
N ALA A 61 18.81 1.77 17.74
CA ALA A 61 20.14 1.91 17.16
C ALA A 61 20.39 0.89 16.04
N ALA A 62 19.89 -0.34 16.18
CA ALA A 62 19.97 -1.35 15.12
C ALA A 62 19.19 -0.92 13.87
N PHE A 63 17.96 -0.40 14.04
CA PHE A 63 17.14 0.08 12.93
C PHE A 63 17.79 1.25 12.18
N GLN A 64 18.39 2.20 12.91
CA GLN A 64 19.08 3.37 12.32
C GLN A 64 20.35 3.02 11.54
N ARG A 65 20.93 1.82 11.76
CA ARG A 65 22.13 1.35 11.03
C ARG A 65 21.81 0.72 9.68
N VAL A 66 20.55 0.41 9.41
CA VAL A 66 20.16 -0.19 8.13
C VAL A 66 20.19 0.87 7.05
N ASP A 67 20.61 0.47 5.85
CA ASP A 67 20.66 1.36 4.69
C ASP A 67 19.25 1.88 4.36
N PRO A 68 19.08 3.20 4.11
CA PRO A 68 17.80 3.75 3.69
C PRO A 68 17.23 3.12 2.42
N THR A 69 18.07 2.64 1.50
CA THR A 69 17.64 1.93 0.29
C THR A 69 17.01 0.59 0.63
N ASP A 70 17.59 -0.15 1.57
CA ASP A 70 17.00 -1.41 2.07
C ASP A 70 15.63 -1.12 2.71
N MET A 71 15.48 0.00 3.41
CA MET A 71 14.20 0.40 4.00
C MET A 71 13.12 0.72 2.95
N VAL A 72 13.50 1.31 1.80
CA VAL A 72 12.57 1.58 0.70
C VAL A 72 12.12 0.29 0.03
N GLU A 73 13.05 -0.63 -0.26
CA GLU A 73 12.69 -1.96 -0.76
C GLU A 73 11.83 -2.71 0.26
N LEU A 74 12.10 -2.52 1.55
CA LEU A 74 11.26 -3.05 2.60
C LEU A 74 9.85 -2.44 2.61
N GLY A 75 9.62 -1.27 2.03
CA GLY A 75 8.29 -0.65 1.91
C GLY A 75 7.40 -1.29 0.84
N LEU A 76 7.98 -1.86 -0.21
CA LEU A 76 7.24 -2.42 -1.35
C LEU A 76 6.44 -3.68 -0.97
N PHE A 77 5.36 -3.94 -1.70
CA PHE A 77 4.60 -5.16 -1.59
C PHE A 77 5.44 -6.37 -1.99
N GLN A 78 5.19 -7.49 -1.30
CA GLN A 78 5.69 -8.78 -1.72
C GLN A 78 4.58 -9.83 -1.58
N ARG A 79 3.99 -10.18 -2.72
CA ARG A 79 2.80 -11.04 -2.82
C ARG A 79 1.62 -10.50 -2.00
N PRO A 80 1.06 -9.34 -2.39
CA PRO A 80 -0.17 -8.86 -1.79
C PRO A 80 -1.30 -9.88 -2.01
N GLY A 81 -2.18 -10.06 -1.02
CA GLY A 81 -3.13 -11.20 -1.03
C GLY A 81 -4.59 -10.80 -0.99
N GLY A 82 -4.96 -9.92 -0.05
CA GLY A 82 -6.32 -9.46 0.19
C GLY A 82 -6.38 -7.95 0.32
N ILE A 83 -7.53 -7.39 -0.05
CA ILE A 83 -7.82 -5.96 -0.03
C ILE A 83 -9.22 -5.76 0.53
N ILE A 84 -9.39 -4.75 1.38
CA ILE A 84 -10.69 -4.26 1.84
C ILE A 84 -10.67 -2.74 1.82
N ILE A 85 -11.82 -2.13 1.56
CA ILE A 85 -12.02 -0.69 1.61
C ILE A 85 -13.20 -0.44 2.55
N ASP A 86 -13.04 0.47 3.51
CA ASP A 86 -14.13 0.88 4.39
C ASP A 86 -14.86 2.13 3.86
N ASP A 87 -16.03 2.42 4.45
CA ASP A 87 -16.85 3.59 4.06
C ASP A 87 -16.15 4.94 4.34
N ALA A 88 -15.05 4.94 5.10
CA ALA A 88 -14.24 6.12 5.36
C ALA A 88 -13.08 6.27 4.36
N GLY A 89 -12.98 5.41 3.34
CA GLY A 89 -11.97 5.47 2.30
C GLY A 89 -10.62 4.88 2.69
N HIS A 90 -10.54 4.15 3.82
CA HIS A 90 -9.31 3.43 4.17
C HIS A 90 -9.21 2.15 3.35
N ILE A 91 -8.10 2.01 2.63
CA ILE A 91 -7.76 0.85 1.84
C ILE A 91 -6.74 0.02 2.62
N ILE A 92 -7.12 -1.18 3.03
CA ILE A 92 -6.26 -2.09 3.79
C ILE A 92 -5.85 -3.24 2.88
N ILE A 93 -4.54 -3.41 2.70
CA ILE A 93 -3.97 -4.44 1.83
C ILE A 93 -3.09 -5.36 2.68
N SER A 94 -3.29 -6.67 2.55
CA SER A 94 -2.42 -7.65 3.17
C SER A 94 -1.20 -7.94 2.30
N ASP A 95 -0.02 -7.80 2.89
CA ASP A 95 1.28 -8.00 2.25
C ASP A 95 1.87 -9.33 2.74
N GLY A 96 1.62 -10.39 1.96
CA GLY A 96 1.65 -11.76 2.45
C GLY A 96 3.05 -12.29 2.78
N ILE A 97 4.09 -11.90 2.04
CA ILE A 97 5.46 -12.34 2.35
C ILE A 97 6.11 -11.42 3.38
N ARG A 98 5.69 -10.15 3.45
CA ARG A 98 6.18 -9.21 4.49
C ARG A 98 5.48 -9.36 5.83
N CYS A 99 4.49 -10.24 5.93
CA CYS A 99 3.74 -10.52 7.15
C CYS A 99 3.20 -9.24 7.80
N ARG A 100 2.67 -8.31 6.99
CA ARG A 100 2.13 -7.03 7.47
C ARG A 100 0.84 -6.66 6.75
N LEU A 101 0.19 -5.63 7.26
CA LEU A 101 -0.86 -4.90 6.57
C LEU A 101 -0.33 -3.51 6.23
N GLN A 102 -0.62 -3.05 5.01
CA GLN A 102 -0.43 -1.64 4.64
C GLN A 102 -1.80 -0.99 4.56
N VAL A 103 -1.94 0.18 5.19
CA VAL A 103 -3.18 0.94 5.27
C VAL A 103 -2.97 2.25 4.55
N TYR A 104 -3.87 2.55 3.62
CA TYR A 104 -3.86 3.72 2.78
C TYR A 104 -5.15 4.51 2.98
N THR A 105 -5.09 5.80 2.68
CA THR A 105 -6.27 6.66 2.56
C THR A 105 -6.23 7.23 1.16
N LYS A 106 -7.34 7.13 0.43
CA LYS A 106 -7.49 7.79 -0.86
C LYS A 106 -7.46 9.31 -0.65
N ASP A 107 -6.74 10.01 -1.51
CA ASP A 107 -6.80 11.46 -1.58
C ASP A 107 -7.91 11.83 -2.57
N ASP A 108 -9.07 12.22 -2.05
CA ASP A 108 -10.26 12.55 -2.84
C ASP A 108 -10.04 13.81 -3.72
N ASP A 109 -9.05 14.65 -3.38
CA ASP A 109 -8.71 15.86 -4.11
C ASP A 109 -7.65 15.63 -5.22
N TYR A 110 -7.27 14.38 -5.49
CA TYR A 110 -6.28 14.06 -6.52
C TYR A 110 -6.83 14.28 -7.94
N LEU A 111 -6.72 15.52 -8.40
CA LEU A 111 -6.92 15.88 -9.80
C LEU A 111 -5.65 15.53 -10.58
N VAL A 112 -5.75 14.60 -11.54
CA VAL A 112 -4.71 14.42 -12.55
C VAL A 112 -4.47 15.79 -13.18
N PRO A 113 -3.27 16.40 -13.07
CA PRO A 113 -3.02 17.66 -13.75
C PRO A 113 -3.16 17.36 -15.23
N GLN A 114 -4.21 17.92 -15.86
CA GLN A 114 -4.40 17.87 -17.29
C GLN A 114 -3.15 18.49 -17.92
N PHE A 115 -2.23 17.65 -18.40
CA PHE A 115 -1.24 18.08 -19.37
C PHE A 115 -2.02 18.37 -20.66
N ASN A 116 -2.57 19.58 -20.73
CA ASN A 116 -3.04 20.13 -21.98
C ASN A 116 -1.83 20.21 -22.92
N LEU A 117 -1.92 19.46 -24.03
CA LEU A 117 -1.02 19.53 -25.18
C LEU A 117 -0.92 20.95 -25.74
#